data_AF-A0A3Q8S542-F1
#
_entry.id   AF-A0A3Q8S542-F1
#
_cell.length_a   1.000
_cell.length_b   1.000
_cell.length_c   1.000
_cell.angle_alpha   90.00
_cell.angle_beta   90.00
_cell.angle_gamma   90.00
#
_symmetry.space_group_name_H-M   'P 1'
#
loop_
_entity.id
_entity.type
_entity.pdbx_description
1 polymer ?
#
loop_
_entity_poly.entity_id
_entity_poly.type
_entity_poly.pdbx_seq_one_letter_code
_entity_poly.pdbx_strand_id
1 'polypeptide(L)'
;MTHEEDIHLALLANEPVFVTDIGYIRSPKLRDVIKLGYSSYMESLSSLLFDKSRVSGLGKVPESAFVLACYFFMQNDHFRNSFSNGIRLLLQKEIELVDAEEAPYFHLGDGMTLHEGNFQRFQEIVKIANKAELANDKEEYNPGNSKAKEMIEKLMKGKVNKPAKKPVMNLHSIISGLSWKSTSGINIHNIFELSIYQFYDGYYRLENIDHYNRVVTGIYTGNIDAKKINMQEINWTKIIY
;
A
#
# COMPACT_ATOMS: atom_id res chain seq x y z
N MET A 1 3.12 14.54 16.41
CA MET A 1 3.24 13.91 15.09
C MET A 1 3.89 12.55 15.33
N THR A 2 3.19 11.45 15.07
CA THR A 2 3.73 10.09 15.29
C THR A 2 4.90 9.86 14.32
N HIS A 3 6.08 9.51 14.83
CA HIS A 3 7.26 9.28 13.99
C HIS A 3 7.00 8.08 13.06
N GLU A 4 7.54 8.09 11.84
CA GLU A 4 7.28 7.04 10.85
C GLU A 4 7.70 5.65 11.38
N GLU A 5 8.83 5.58 12.08
CA GLU A 5 9.29 4.35 12.74
C GLU A 5 8.28 3.80 13.75
N ASP A 6 7.63 4.66 14.54
CA ASP A 6 6.62 4.24 15.52
C ASP A 6 5.40 3.62 14.82
N ILE A 7 5.03 4.11 13.63
CA ILE A 7 3.94 3.58 12.81
C ILE A 7 4.30 2.16 12.35
N HIS A 8 5.51 1.98 11.82
CA HIS A 8 5.99 0.67 11.37
C HIS A 8 6.05 -0.33 12.53
N LEU A 9 6.54 0.08 13.70
CA LEU A 9 6.61 -0.76 14.89
C LEU A 9 5.22 -1.15 15.41
N ALA A 10 4.29 -0.20 15.50
CA ALA A 10 2.91 -0.48 15.90
C ALA A 10 2.26 -1.50 14.96
N LEU A 11 2.35 -1.30 13.65
CA LEU A 11 1.76 -2.20 12.66
C LEU A 11 2.46 -3.58 12.63
N LEU A 12 3.77 -3.63 12.87
CA LEU A 12 4.52 -4.88 13.03
C LEU A 12 4.04 -5.67 14.25
N ALA A 13 3.72 -4.97 15.34
CA ALA A 13 3.12 -5.55 16.55
C ALA A 13 1.62 -5.87 16.39
N ASN A 14 1.02 -5.57 15.23
CA ASN A 14 -0.43 -5.65 14.98
C ASN A 14 -1.26 -4.74 15.91
N GLU A 15 -0.66 -3.63 16.34
CA GLU A 15 -1.32 -2.57 17.11
C GLU A 15 -1.87 -1.47 16.18
N PRO A 16 -2.99 -0.83 16.55
CA PRO A 16 -3.50 0.31 15.80
C PRO A 16 -2.61 1.54 15.94
N VAL A 17 -2.59 2.36 14.89
CA VAL A 17 -1.90 3.66 14.87
C VAL A 17 -2.92 4.76 15.19
N PHE A 18 -2.68 5.51 16.25
CA PHE A 18 -3.51 6.66 16.58
C PHE A 18 -3.18 7.86 15.70
N VAL A 19 -4.21 8.48 15.14
CA VAL A 19 -4.13 9.70 14.34
C VAL A 19 -5.13 10.69 14.91
N THR A 20 -4.65 11.90 15.21
CA THR A 20 -5.49 13.00 15.68
C THR A 20 -6.68 13.21 14.74
N ASP A 21 -7.85 13.45 15.32
CA ASP A 21 -9.13 13.69 14.64
C ASP A 21 -9.72 12.50 13.87
N ILE A 22 -8.96 11.45 13.56
CA ILE A 22 -9.44 10.27 12.83
C ILE A 22 -9.68 9.10 13.80
N GLY A 23 -8.76 8.91 14.75
CA GLY A 23 -8.73 7.80 15.70
C GLY A 23 -7.72 6.72 15.32
N TYR A 24 -8.06 5.46 15.61
CA TYR A 24 -7.15 4.31 15.50
C TYR A 24 -7.27 3.61 14.13
N ILE A 25 -6.21 3.69 13.32
CA ILE A 25 -6.11 2.98 12.03
C ILE A 25 -5.39 1.65 12.23
N ARG A 26 -5.95 0.56 11.70
CA ARG A 26 -5.39 -0.80 11.77
C ARG A 26 -4.99 -1.30 10.39
N SER A 27 -4.02 -2.21 10.37
CA SER A 27 -3.85 -3.11 9.22
C SER A 27 -4.84 -4.27 9.34
N PRO A 28 -5.64 -4.57 8.31
CA PRO A 28 -6.64 -5.62 8.42
C PRO A 28 -5.99 -7.00 8.41
N LYS A 29 -6.62 -7.97 9.06
CA LYS A 29 -6.17 -9.37 8.99
C LYS A 29 -6.46 -9.96 7.62
N LEU A 30 -5.61 -10.89 7.18
CA LEU A 30 -5.85 -11.67 5.97
C LEU A 30 -7.23 -12.35 5.98
N ARG A 31 -7.66 -12.88 7.13
CA ARG A 31 -8.98 -13.48 7.30
C ARG A 31 -10.12 -12.49 6.98
N ASP A 32 -10.00 -11.25 7.41
CA ASP A 32 -11.06 -10.24 7.22
C ASP A 32 -11.11 -9.78 5.76
N VAL A 33 -9.94 -9.65 5.11
CA VAL A 33 -9.82 -9.41 3.67
C VAL A 33 -10.47 -10.54 2.85
N ILE A 34 -10.24 -11.80 3.23
CA ILE A 34 -10.85 -12.95 2.55
C ILE A 34 -12.37 -12.98 2.73
N LYS A 35 -12.87 -12.68 3.94
CA LYS A 35 -14.31 -12.60 4.21
C LYS A 35 -15.01 -11.50 3.40
N LEU A 36 -14.37 -10.34 3.27
CA LEU A 36 -14.86 -9.24 2.43
C LEU A 36 -14.80 -9.60 0.93
N GLY A 37 -13.80 -10.41 0.56
CA GLY A 37 -13.45 -10.70 -0.82
C GLY A 37 -12.31 -9.81 -1.29
N TYR A 38 -11.28 -10.42 -1.89
CA TYR A 38 -10.05 -9.71 -2.28
C TYR A 38 -10.30 -8.58 -3.29
N SER A 39 -11.21 -8.77 -4.26
CA SER A 39 -11.58 -7.71 -5.21
C SER A 39 -12.22 -6.51 -4.51
N SER A 40 -13.18 -6.76 -3.62
CA SER A 40 -13.85 -5.70 -2.85
C SER A 40 -12.89 -4.99 -1.88
N TYR A 41 -11.92 -5.71 -1.31
CA TYR A 41 -10.83 -5.10 -0.55
C TYR A 41 -9.95 -4.18 -1.42
N MET A 42 -9.58 -4.62 -2.64
CA MET A 42 -8.80 -3.80 -3.57
C MET A 42 -9.55 -2.56 -4.03
N GLU A 43 -10.86 -2.68 -4.30
CA GLU A 43 -11.74 -1.55 -4.60
C GLU A 43 -11.83 -0.58 -3.41
N SER A 44 -11.94 -1.12 -2.20
CA SER A 44 -11.95 -0.33 -0.96
C SER A 44 -10.65 0.46 -0.81
N LEU A 45 -9.49 -0.19 -0.94
CA LEU A 45 -8.20 0.51 -0.91
C LEU A 45 -8.08 1.57 -1.99
N SER A 46 -8.49 1.25 -3.22
CA SER A 46 -8.46 2.18 -4.35
C SER A 46 -9.30 3.44 -4.07
N SER A 47 -10.48 3.27 -3.46
CA SER A 47 -11.36 4.39 -3.10
C SER A 47 -10.79 5.26 -1.96
N LEU A 48 -10.17 4.66 -0.94
CA LEU A 48 -9.51 5.41 0.14
C LEU A 48 -8.27 6.14 -0.34
N LEU A 49 -7.50 5.50 -1.23
CA LEU A 49 -6.29 6.05 -1.85
C LEU A 49 -6.60 6.80 -3.16
N PHE A 50 -7.82 7.34 -3.28
CA PHE A 50 -8.24 8.09 -4.44
C PHE A 50 -7.28 9.25 -4.71
N ASP A 51 -6.85 9.35 -5.96
CA ASP A 51 -5.96 10.38 -6.47
C ASP A 51 -6.44 10.81 -7.85
N LYS A 52 -6.81 12.08 -7.98
CA LYS A 52 -7.30 12.67 -9.23
C LYS A 52 -6.28 12.61 -10.37
N SER A 53 -4.99 12.49 -10.07
CA SER A 53 -3.92 12.36 -11.07
C SER A 53 -3.98 11.04 -11.84
N ARG A 54 -4.58 10.01 -11.24
CA ARG A 54 -4.70 8.65 -11.81
C ARG A 54 -5.91 8.50 -12.73
N VAL A 55 -6.82 9.47 -12.73
CA VAL A 55 -8.05 9.46 -13.54
C VAL A 55 -7.91 10.45 -14.68
N SER A 56 -8.02 9.96 -15.92
CA SER A 56 -7.95 10.79 -17.11
C SER A 56 -9.00 11.90 -17.07
N GLY A 57 -8.58 13.15 -17.26
CA GLY A 57 -9.43 14.34 -17.23
C GLY A 57 -9.55 15.00 -15.85
N LEU A 58 -9.44 14.26 -14.74
CA LEU A 58 -9.61 14.83 -13.39
C LEU A 58 -8.38 15.58 -12.88
N GLY A 59 -7.18 15.33 -13.43
CA GLY A 59 -5.97 16.05 -13.01
C GLY A 59 -6.00 17.57 -13.22
N LYS A 60 -6.89 18.07 -14.10
CA LYS A 60 -7.07 19.51 -14.37
C LYS A 60 -8.18 20.15 -13.55
N VAL A 61 -8.94 19.35 -12.81
CA VAL A 61 -10.06 19.82 -12.00
C VAL A 61 -9.48 20.57 -10.79
N PRO A 62 -9.93 21.80 -10.50
CA PRO A 62 -9.35 22.64 -9.44
C PRO A 62 -9.57 22.05 -8.04
N GLU A 63 -10.71 21.39 -7.82
CA GLU A 63 -11.07 20.74 -6.57
C GLU A 63 -10.03 19.70 -6.14
N SER A 64 -9.79 19.60 -4.84
CA SER A 64 -8.84 18.63 -4.30
C SER A 64 -9.33 17.19 -4.45
N ALA A 65 -8.43 16.23 -4.30
CA ALA A 65 -8.79 14.81 -4.34
C ALA A 65 -9.83 14.45 -3.27
N PHE A 66 -9.79 15.12 -2.11
CA PHE A 66 -10.76 14.93 -1.04
C PHE A 66 -12.16 15.41 -1.42
N VAL A 67 -12.28 16.63 -1.94
CA VAL A 67 -13.58 17.18 -2.39
C VAL A 67 -14.19 16.30 -3.48
N LEU A 68 -13.37 15.82 -4.42
CA LEU A 68 -13.82 14.88 -5.44
C LEU A 68 -14.24 13.53 -4.85
N ALA A 69 -13.55 13.02 -3.83
CA ALA A 69 -13.96 11.81 -3.13
C ALA A 69 -15.32 12.00 -2.43
N CYS A 70 -15.57 13.15 -1.79
CA CYS A 70 -16.89 13.49 -1.24
C CYS A 70 -17.96 13.51 -2.34
N TYR A 71 -17.68 14.14 -3.47
CA TYR A 71 -18.60 14.16 -4.61
C TYR A 71 -18.91 12.76 -5.14
N PHE A 72 -17.90 11.91 -5.35
CA PHE A 72 -18.10 10.53 -5.79
C PHE A 72 -18.85 9.70 -4.75
N PHE A 73 -18.63 9.94 -3.46
CA PHE A 73 -19.37 9.30 -2.40
C PHE A 73 -20.88 9.63 -2.47
N MET A 74 -21.24 10.87 -2.80
CA MET A 74 -22.64 11.26 -2.98
C MET A 74 -23.27 10.64 -4.23
N GLN A 75 -22.54 10.65 -5.35
CA GLN A 75 -23.12 10.39 -6.68
C GLN A 75 -22.97 8.95 -7.16
N ASN A 76 -22.06 8.17 -6.59
CA ASN A 76 -21.72 6.83 -7.06
C ASN A 76 -21.82 5.81 -5.93
N ASP A 77 -22.88 5.00 -5.96
CA ASP A 77 -23.16 3.97 -4.95
C ASP A 77 -22.03 2.95 -4.82
N HIS A 78 -21.39 2.57 -5.92
CA HIS A 78 -20.27 1.64 -5.90
C HIS A 78 -19.06 2.25 -5.18
N PHE A 79 -18.71 3.51 -5.51
CA PHE A 79 -17.65 4.23 -4.82
C PHE A 79 -17.98 4.40 -3.33
N ARG A 80 -19.21 4.81 -3.00
CA ARG A 80 -19.70 4.98 -1.62
C ARG A 80 -19.55 3.70 -0.82
N ASN A 81 -19.98 2.57 -1.37
CA ASN A 81 -19.89 1.27 -0.72
C ASN A 81 -18.44 0.83 -0.52
N SER A 82 -17.59 0.99 -1.54
CA SER A 82 -16.15 0.66 -1.45
C SER A 82 -15.43 1.53 -0.42
N PHE A 83 -15.69 2.83 -0.40
CA PHE A 83 -15.10 3.75 0.57
C PHE A 83 -15.54 3.41 1.99
N SER A 84 -16.84 3.19 2.19
CA SER A 84 -17.40 2.81 3.49
C SER A 84 -16.86 1.47 4.00
N ASN A 85 -16.72 0.47 3.11
CA ASN A 85 -16.12 -0.81 3.46
C ASN A 85 -14.65 -0.66 3.88
N GLY A 86 -13.88 0.19 3.19
CA GLY A 86 -12.50 0.50 3.55
C GLY A 86 -12.40 1.15 4.94
N ILE A 87 -13.25 2.13 5.23
CA ILE A 87 -13.33 2.78 6.55
C ILE A 87 -13.68 1.75 7.63
N ARG A 88 -14.72 0.94 7.42
CA ARG A 88 -15.11 -0.11 8.37
C ARG A 88 -13.98 -1.10 8.62
N LEU A 89 -13.26 -1.49 7.58
CA LEU A 89 -12.17 -2.46 7.68
C LEU A 89 -10.96 -1.92 8.47
N LEU A 90 -10.58 -0.66 8.26
CA LEU A 90 -9.37 -0.07 8.84
C LEU A 90 -9.61 0.65 10.17
N LEU A 91 -10.77 1.27 10.33
CA LEU A 91 -11.12 2.09 11.49
C LEU A 91 -12.15 1.43 12.41
N GLN A 92 -12.84 0.38 11.95
CA GLN A 92 -13.99 -0.25 12.65
C GLN A 92 -15.09 0.75 13.01
N LYS A 93 -15.30 1.71 12.10
CA LYS A 93 -16.26 2.81 12.24
C LYS A 93 -17.18 2.86 11.03
N GLU A 94 -18.37 3.40 11.24
CA GLU A 94 -19.24 3.82 10.14
C GLU A 94 -18.87 5.25 9.73
N ILE A 95 -19.29 5.62 8.52
CA ILE A 95 -18.98 6.91 7.93
C ILE A 95 -20.24 7.59 7.41
N GLU A 96 -20.35 8.87 7.70
CA GLU A 96 -21.43 9.71 7.20
C GLU A 96 -20.82 10.97 6.58
N LEU A 97 -21.26 11.32 5.37
CA LEU A 97 -20.85 12.56 4.74
C LEU A 97 -21.71 13.69 5.30
N VAL A 98 -21.04 14.75 5.77
CA VAL A 98 -21.69 16.00 6.19
C VAL A 98 -21.36 17.07 5.14
N ASP A 99 -22.40 17.55 4.48
CA ASP A 99 -22.33 18.69 3.56
C ASP A 99 -22.52 19.98 4.36
N ALA A 100 -21.40 20.56 4.81
CA ALA A 100 -21.40 21.79 5.60
C ALA A 100 -21.15 23.02 4.70
N GLU A 101 -21.63 24.20 5.14
CA GLU A 101 -21.57 25.44 4.36
C GLU A 101 -20.15 25.87 3.96
N GLU A 102 -19.14 25.59 4.79
CA GLU A 102 -17.74 25.95 4.52
C GLU A 102 -17.02 24.90 3.66
N ALA A 103 -17.03 23.64 4.09
CA ALA A 103 -16.41 22.53 3.38
C ALA A 103 -17.03 21.18 3.81
N PRO A 104 -17.22 20.23 2.88
CA PRO A 104 -17.71 18.90 3.23
C PRO A 104 -16.68 18.15 4.06
N TYR A 105 -17.14 17.28 4.95
CA TYR A 105 -16.29 16.36 5.72
C TYR A 105 -17.03 15.06 6.01
N PHE A 106 -16.29 14.02 6.37
CA PHE A 106 -16.88 12.78 6.83
C PHE A 106 -16.84 12.69 8.35
N HIS A 107 -17.98 12.37 8.96
CA HIS A 107 -18.08 12.02 10.36
C HIS A 107 -17.76 10.52 10.55
N LEU A 108 -16.87 10.20 11.49
CA LEU A 108 -16.40 8.84 11.78
C LEU A 108 -16.90 8.32 13.14
N GLY A 109 -17.90 8.97 13.74
CA GLY A 109 -18.35 8.69 15.11
C GLY A 109 -17.38 9.22 16.18
N ASP A 110 -17.87 9.31 17.42
CA ASP A 110 -17.12 9.74 18.61
C ASP A 110 -16.45 11.13 18.47
N GLY A 111 -17.05 12.01 17.66
CA GLY A 111 -16.50 13.35 17.38
C GLY A 111 -15.29 13.35 16.44
N MET A 112 -14.91 12.21 15.87
CA MET A 112 -13.82 12.10 14.91
C MET A 112 -14.30 12.43 13.49
N THR A 113 -13.42 13.04 12.69
CA THR A 113 -13.72 13.49 11.34
C THR A 113 -12.57 13.22 10.36
N LEU A 114 -12.93 12.96 9.11
CA LEU A 114 -12.00 12.97 7.98
C LEU A 114 -12.37 14.17 7.11
N HIS A 115 -11.43 15.09 6.94
CA HIS A 115 -11.59 16.33 6.21
C HIS A 115 -10.34 16.62 5.38
N GLU A 116 -10.38 17.67 4.55
CA GLU A 116 -9.30 17.96 3.61
C GLU A 116 -7.92 18.09 4.28
N GLY A 117 -7.86 18.75 5.45
CA GLY A 117 -6.63 18.98 6.20
C GLY A 117 -5.98 17.72 6.79
N ASN A 118 -6.71 16.61 6.95
CA ASN A 118 -6.16 15.35 7.49
C ASN A 118 -6.20 14.18 6.50
N PHE A 119 -6.81 14.35 5.32
CA PHE A 119 -6.99 13.29 4.33
C PHE A 119 -5.67 12.74 3.77
N GLN A 120 -4.70 13.60 3.47
CA GLN A 120 -3.39 13.14 2.98
C GLN A 120 -2.70 12.24 4.02
N ARG A 121 -2.71 12.65 5.29
CA ARG A 121 -2.10 11.87 6.37
C ARG A 121 -2.82 10.54 6.59
N PHE A 122 -4.14 10.52 6.47
CA PHE A 122 -4.92 9.29 6.45
C PHE A 122 -4.43 8.36 5.32
N GLN A 123 -4.33 8.86 4.08
CA GLN A 123 -3.89 8.07 2.93
C GLN A 123 -2.47 7.52 3.10
N GLU A 124 -1.54 8.29 3.66
CA GLU A 124 -0.18 7.82 3.99
C GLU A 124 -0.22 6.59 4.91
N ILE A 125 -0.98 6.66 6.01
CA ILE A 125 -1.05 5.58 6.98
C ILE A 125 -1.79 4.38 6.39
N VAL A 126 -2.82 4.59 5.57
CA VAL A 126 -3.51 3.52 4.82
C VAL A 126 -2.53 2.80 3.88
N LYS A 127 -1.65 3.53 3.17
CA LYS A 127 -0.62 2.92 2.30
C LYS A 127 0.33 2.05 3.11
N ILE A 128 0.89 2.59 4.20
CA ILE A 128 1.82 1.87 5.08
C ILE A 128 1.13 0.62 5.65
N ALA A 129 -0.04 0.77 6.26
CA ALA A 129 -0.80 -0.31 6.91
C ALA A 129 -1.16 -1.46 5.96
N ASN A 130 -1.28 -1.20 4.66
CA ASN A 130 -1.63 -2.23 3.70
C ASN A 130 -0.43 -2.72 2.89
N LYS A 131 0.79 -2.20 3.14
CA LYS A 131 1.97 -2.38 2.26
C LYS A 131 1.58 -2.23 0.79
N ALA A 132 0.55 -1.42 0.52
CA ALA A 132 0.11 -1.10 -0.82
C ALA A 132 1.27 -0.30 -1.37
N GLU A 133 1.79 -0.72 -2.53
CA GLU A 133 2.95 -0.09 -3.13
C GLU A 133 2.85 1.42 -2.88
N LEU A 134 3.73 1.95 -2.03
CA LEU A 134 4.40 3.20 -2.33
C LEU A 134 5.06 2.86 -3.66
N ALA A 135 4.25 2.86 -4.73
CA ALA A 135 4.73 2.71 -6.07
C ALA A 135 5.62 3.90 -6.12
N ASN A 136 6.92 3.64 -5.96
CA ASN A 136 7.95 4.65 -6.08
C ASN A 136 7.48 5.50 -7.22
N ASP A 137 7.31 6.79 -6.92
CA ASP A 137 7.22 7.82 -7.93
C ASP A 137 8.01 7.31 -9.11
N LYS A 138 7.31 7.10 -10.25
CA LYS A 138 7.92 6.75 -11.53
C LYS A 138 9.31 7.34 -11.47
N GLU A 139 10.37 6.51 -11.48
CA GLU A 139 11.75 7.02 -11.39
C GLU A 139 11.76 8.38 -12.07
N GLU A 140 11.88 9.45 -11.29
CA GLU A 140 11.67 10.80 -11.80
C GLU A 140 12.93 11.07 -12.63
N TYR A 141 12.95 10.46 -13.81
CA TYR A 141 14.05 10.47 -14.71
C TYR A 141 14.01 11.87 -15.28
N ASN A 142 14.85 12.75 -14.73
CA ASN A 142 14.96 14.12 -15.15
C ASN A 142 15.90 14.15 -16.36
N PRO A 143 15.41 14.16 -17.61
CA PRO A 143 16.29 14.07 -18.77
C PRO A 143 17.07 15.38 -18.91
N GLY A 144 18.39 15.34 -18.73
CA GLY A 144 19.27 16.51 -18.90
C GLY A 144 19.37 17.04 -20.34
N ASN A 145 18.59 16.54 -21.31
CA ASN A 145 18.61 16.95 -22.73
C ASN A 145 17.27 16.67 -23.44
N SER A 146 16.83 17.60 -24.31
CA SER A 146 15.63 17.52 -25.15
C SER A 146 15.54 16.26 -26.02
N LYS A 147 16.66 15.71 -26.49
CA LYS A 147 16.69 14.43 -27.25
C LYS A 147 16.35 13.20 -26.40
N ALA A 148 16.72 13.20 -25.11
CA ALA A 148 16.36 12.12 -24.20
C ALA A 148 14.86 12.13 -23.89
N LYS A 149 14.25 13.32 -23.82
CA LYS A 149 12.80 13.50 -23.66
C LYS A 149 12.01 12.93 -24.84
N GLU A 150 12.42 13.21 -26.09
CA GLU A 150 11.78 12.66 -27.29
C GLU A 150 11.90 11.13 -27.39
N MET A 151 13.04 10.57 -26.99
CA MET A 151 13.27 9.12 -27.00
C MET A 151 12.38 8.41 -25.97
N ILE A 152 12.20 9.01 -24.79
CA ILE A 152 11.31 8.52 -23.73
C ILE A 152 9.84 8.62 -24.16
N GLU A 153 9.43 9.70 -24.81
CA GLU A 153 8.07 9.85 -25.35
C GLU A 153 7.74 8.78 -26.40
N LYS A 154 8.70 8.44 -27.28
CA LYS A 154 8.55 7.32 -28.23
C LYS A 154 8.48 5.95 -27.55
N LEU A 155 9.25 5.73 -26.48
CA LEU A 155 9.21 4.50 -25.67
C LEU A 155 7.90 4.37 -24.88
N MET A 156 7.34 5.47 -24.36
CA MET A 156 6.05 5.49 -23.67
C MET A 156 4.89 5.24 -24.63
N LYS A 157 4.91 5.82 -25.84
CA LYS A 157 3.92 5.52 -26.91
C LYS A 157 3.95 4.04 -27.32
N GLY A 158 5.12 3.40 -27.29
CA GLY A 158 5.27 1.96 -27.57
C GLY A 158 4.81 1.00 -26.47
N LYS A 159 4.62 1.48 -25.22
CA LYS A 159 4.11 0.66 -24.10
C LYS A 159 2.60 0.51 -24.08
N VAL A 160 1.86 1.40 -24.76
CA VAL A 160 0.38 1.38 -24.81
C VAL A 160 -0.15 0.14 -25.57
N ASN A 161 0.64 -0.41 -26.50
CA ASN A 161 0.24 -1.55 -27.36
C ASN A 161 0.86 -2.90 -26.95
N LYS A 162 1.54 -3.00 -25.80
CA LYS A 162 2.01 -4.30 -25.30
C LYS A 162 0.93 -4.89 -24.38
N PRO A 163 0.50 -6.15 -24.60
CA PRO A 163 -0.40 -6.80 -23.66
C PRO A 163 0.27 -6.76 -22.27
N ALA A 164 -0.50 -6.35 -21.26
CA ALA A 164 -0.03 -6.34 -19.89
C ALA A 164 0.57 -7.71 -19.57
N LYS A 165 1.83 -7.75 -19.11
CA LYS A 165 2.44 -9.01 -18.68
C LYS A 165 1.52 -9.61 -17.63
N LYS A 166 1.12 -10.88 -17.82
CA LYS A 166 0.31 -11.58 -16.81
C LYS A 166 1.07 -11.51 -15.48
N PRO A 167 0.39 -11.15 -14.38
CA PRO A 167 1.04 -11.11 -13.07
C PRO A 167 1.58 -12.51 -12.77
N VAL A 168 2.87 -12.58 -12.44
CA VAL A 168 3.58 -13.84 -12.18
C VAL A 168 3.15 -14.43 -10.83
N MET A 169 2.70 -13.57 -9.90
CA MET A 169 2.25 -13.93 -8.56
C MET A 169 0.94 -13.20 -8.22
N ASN A 170 0.14 -13.80 -7.35
CA ASN A 170 -1.06 -13.21 -6.77
C ASN A 170 -1.12 -13.49 -5.25
N LEU A 171 -2.08 -12.88 -4.54
CA LEU A 171 -2.22 -13.07 -3.10
C LEU A 171 -2.29 -14.55 -2.71
N HIS A 172 -3.06 -15.36 -3.45
CA HIS A 172 -3.19 -16.79 -3.20
C HIS A 172 -1.85 -17.52 -3.30
N SER A 173 -1.05 -17.28 -4.35
CA SER A 173 0.25 -17.92 -4.52
C SER A 173 1.25 -17.48 -3.44
N ILE A 174 1.19 -16.22 -3.00
CA ILE A 174 2.06 -15.71 -1.93
C ILE A 174 1.67 -16.34 -0.59
N ILE A 175 0.38 -16.38 -0.24
CA ILE A 175 -0.11 -17.04 0.98
C ILE A 175 0.33 -18.51 1.01
N SER A 176 0.09 -19.23 -0.09
CA SER A 176 0.49 -20.64 -0.20
C SER A 176 2.01 -20.81 -0.07
N GLY A 177 2.78 -20.05 -0.86
CA GLY A 177 4.25 -20.11 -0.82
C GLY A 177 4.80 -19.82 0.56
N LEU A 178 4.31 -18.78 1.23
CA LEU A 178 4.75 -18.40 2.58
C LEU A 178 4.39 -19.47 3.62
N SER A 179 3.18 -20.03 3.53
CA SER A 179 2.69 -21.08 4.45
C SER A 179 3.52 -22.36 4.41
N TRP A 180 4.10 -22.71 3.26
CA TRP A 180 4.87 -23.94 3.08
C TRP A 180 6.38 -23.74 3.15
N LYS A 181 6.87 -22.53 2.86
CA LYS A 181 8.29 -22.20 2.90
C LYS A 181 8.75 -21.74 4.28
N SER A 182 7.90 -21.04 5.03
CA SER A 182 8.32 -20.35 6.25
C SER A 182 8.84 -21.32 7.31
N THR A 183 10.08 -21.12 7.73
CA THR A 183 10.71 -21.85 8.84
C THR A 183 10.42 -21.20 10.20
N SER A 184 9.73 -20.06 10.21
CA SER A 184 9.46 -19.23 11.41
C SER A 184 8.24 -19.68 12.21
N GLY A 185 7.68 -20.87 11.93
CA GLY A 185 6.46 -21.37 12.57
C GLY A 185 5.14 -20.83 11.98
N ILE A 186 5.20 -19.96 10.96
CA ILE A 186 4.04 -19.56 10.17
C ILE A 186 3.68 -20.68 9.20
N ASN A 187 2.41 -21.07 9.17
CA ASN A 187 1.87 -22.13 8.35
C ASN A 187 0.41 -21.83 7.98
N ILE A 188 -0.21 -22.72 7.20
CA ILE A 188 -1.56 -22.51 6.68
C ILE A 188 -2.62 -22.31 7.77
N HIS A 189 -2.41 -22.80 8.99
CA HIS A 189 -3.38 -22.68 10.08
C HIS A 189 -3.36 -21.31 10.75
N ASN A 190 -2.20 -20.64 10.81
CA ASN A 190 -2.04 -19.37 11.54
C ASN A 190 -1.81 -18.16 10.62
N ILE A 191 -1.43 -18.36 9.34
CA ILE A 191 -1.13 -17.26 8.41
C ILE A 191 -2.28 -16.27 8.27
N PHE A 192 -3.53 -16.74 8.34
CA PHE A 192 -4.71 -15.89 8.19
C PHE A 192 -4.95 -14.95 9.37
N GLU A 193 -4.26 -15.14 10.49
CA GLU A 193 -4.30 -14.25 11.66
C GLU A 193 -3.35 -13.06 11.55
N LEU A 194 -2.41 -13.10 10.61
CA LEU A 194 -1.51 -11.99 10.34
C LEU A 194 -2.29 -10.82 9.74
N SER A 195 -1.91 -9.61 10.13
CA SER A 195 -2.32 -8.40 9.39
C SER A 195 -1.67 -8.38 8.01
N ILE A 196 -2.26 -7.63 7.08
CA ILE A 196 -1.69 -7.40 5.74
C ILE A 196 -0.26 -6.85 5.86
N TYR A 197 -0.03 -5.95 6.81
CA TYR A 197 1.29 -5.41 7.10
C TYR A 197 2.28 -6.52 7.47
N GLN A 198 1.96 -7.33 8.49
CA GLN A 198 2.83 -8.41 8.95
C GLN A 198 3.06 -9.47 7.87
N PHE A 199 2.03 -9.79 7.08
CA PHE A 199 2.11 -10.74 5.99
C PHE A 199 3.12 -10.31 4.92
N TYR A 200 3.01 -9.07 4.42
CA TYR A 200 3.92 -8.57 3.41
C TYR A 200 5.33 -8.29 3.96
N ASP A 201 5.44 -7.77 5.19
CA ASP A 201 6.74 -7.61 5.87
C ASP A 201 7.47 -8.94 5.97
N GLY A 202 6.79 -9.99 6.45
CA GLY A 202 7.35 -11.34 6.53
C GLY A 202 7.74 -11.92 5.16
N TYR A 203 6.91 -11.69 4.13
CA TYR A 203 7.21 -12.11 2.77
C TYR A 203 8.51 -11.46 2.23
N TYR A 204 8.61 -10.13 2.28
CA TYR A 204 9.80 -9.41 1.81
C TYR A 204 11.04 -9.73 2.65
N ARG A 205 10.87 -9.92 3.96
CA ARG A 205 11.97 -10.33 4.85
C ARG A 205 12.52 -11.69 4.44
N LEU A 206 11.66 -12.68 4.17
CA LEU A 206 12.12 -14.00 3.72
C LEU A 206 12.79 -13.97 2.35
N GLU A 207 12.31 -13.13 1.43
CA GLU A 207 12.99 -12.92 0.14
C GLU A 207 14.40 -12.35 0.35
N ASN A 208 14.54 -11.36 1.22
CA ASN A 208 15.84 -10.77 1.56
C ASN A 208 16.79 -11.77 2.23
N ILE A 209 16.27 -12.61 3.13
CA ILE A 209 17.04 -13.68 3.79
C ILE A 209 17.53 -14.70 2.76
N ASP A 210 16.67 -15.16 1.86
CA ASP A 210 17.04 -16.08 0.79
C ASP A 210 18.10 -15.48 -0.13
N HIS A 211 17.93 -14.21 -0.50
CA HIS A 211 18.90 -13.50 -1.32
C HIS A 211 20.26 -13.44 -0.65
N TYR A 212 20.31 -13.00 0.62
CA TYR A 212 21.53 -12.98 1.42
C TYR A 212 22.20 -14.35 1.47
N ASN A 213 21.44 -15.40 1.81
CA ASN A 213 21.96 -16.77 1.91
C ASN A 213 22.54 -17.28 0.59
N ARG A 214 21.88 -16.99 -0.55
CA ARG A 214 22.37 -17.36 -1.88
C ARG A 214 23.67 -16.64 -2.21
N VAL A 215 23.77 -15.35 -1.91
CA VAL A 215 24.99 -14.57 -2.16
C VAL A 215 26.15 -15.05 -1.30
N VAL A 216 25.93 -15.25 0.00
CA VAL A 216 26.96 -15.76 0.93
C VAL A 216 27.41 -17.17 0.53
N THR A 217 26.48 -18.05 0.13
CA THR A 217 26.82 -19.39 -0.37
C THR A 217 27.62 -19.31 -1.67
N GLY A 218 27.25 -18.40 -2.58
CA GLY A 218 28.00 -18.16 -3.80
C GLY A 218 29.43 -17.66 -3.55
N ILE A 219 29.60 -16.79 -2.54
CA ILE A 219 30.93 -16.34 -2.07
C ILE A 219 31.71 -17.53 -1.51
N TYR A 220 31.12 -18.29 -0.60
CA TYR A 220 31.77 -19.41 0.07
C TYR A 220 32.22 -20.51 -0.91
N THR A 221 31.39 -20.80 -1.91
CA THR A 221 31.69 -21.79 -2.96
C THR A 221 32.65 -21.29 -4.04
N GLY A 222 33.07 -20.01 -3.98
CA GLY A 222 33.99 -19.41 -4.95
C GLY A 222 33.36 -18.99 -6.27
N ASN A 223 32.03 -19.04 -6.39
CA ASN A 223 31.29 -18.64 -7.59
C ASN A 223 31.01 -17.12 -7.66
N ILE A 224 31.11 -16.41 -6.54
CA ILE A 224 30.94 -14.95 -6.45
C ILE A 224 32.18 -14.33 -5.82
N ASP A 225 32.71 -13.27 -6.44
CA ASP A 225 33.80 -12.49 -5.88
C ASP A 225 33.27 -11.53 -4.79
N ALA A 226 33.59 -11.86 -3.52
CA ALA A 226 33.19 -11.07 -2.36
C ALA A 226 33.59 -9.59 -2.44
N LYS A 227 34.71 -9.26 -3.11
CA LYS A 227 35.18 -7.88 -3.22
C LYS A 227 34.26 -6.99 -4.07
N LYS A 228 33.37 -7.58 -4.86
CA LYS A 228 32.42 -6.87 -5.72
C LYS A 228 31.03 -6.68 -5.08
N ILE A 229 30.82 -7.21 -3.88
CA ILE A 229 29.53 -7.18 -3.19
C ILE A 229 29.59 -6.24 -1.99
N ASN A 230 28.66 -5.30 -1.90
CA ASN A 230 28.48 -4.51 -0.70
C ASN A 230 27.65 -5.29 0.33
N MET A 231 28.32 -5.84 1.36
CA MET A 231 27.67 -6.66 2.39
C MET A 231 26.62 -5.90 3.22
N GLN A 232 26.74 -4.58 3.34
CA GLN A 232 25.74 -3.77 4.06
C GLN A 232 24.43 -3.67 3.28
N GLU A 233 24.49 -3.54 1.95
CA GLU A 233 23.32 -3.43 1.08
C GLU A 233 22.53 -4.74 0.96
N ILE A 234 23.18 -5.88 1.14
CA ILE A 234 22.54 -7.20 1.12
C ILE A 234 22.22 -7.73 2.51
N ASN A 235 22.47 -6.95 3.57
CA ASN A 235 22.24 -7.41 4.93
C ASN A 235 20.78 -7.87 5.11
N TRP A 236 20.60 -9.08 5.63
CA TRP A 236 19.30 -9.70 5.87
C TRP A 236 18.38 -8.88 6.79
N THR A 237 18.93 -8.03 7.68
CA THR A 237 18.18 -7.13 8.57
C THR A 237 18.06 -5.71 8.05
N LYS A 238 18.44 -5.43 6.79
CA LYS A 238 18.29 -4.09 6.21
C LYS A 238 16.82 -3.63 6.25
N ILE A 239 16.65 -2.32 6.18
CA ILE A 239 15.34 -1.67 6.10
C ILE A 239 14.62 -2.13 4.81
N ILE A 240 13.37 -2.55 4.96
CA ILE A 240 12.45 -2.98 3.88
C ILE A 240 11.14 -2.18 4.01
N TYR A 241 11.22 -0.86 3.78
CA TYR A 241 10.00 -0.06 3.73
C TYR A 241 9.15 -0.46 2.52
#